data_AF-A0AAW0IPG4-F1
#
_entry.id   AF-A0AAW0IPG4-F1
#
_cell.length_a   1.000
_cell.length_b   1.000
_cell.length_c   1.000
_cell.angle_alpha   90.00
_cell.angle_beta   90.00
_cell.angle_gamma   90.00
#
_symmetry.space_group_name_H-M   'P 1'
#
loop_
_entity.id
_entity.type
_entity.pdbx_description
1 polymer ?
#
loop_
_entity_poly.entity_id
_entity_poly.type
_entity_poly.pdbx_seq_one_letter_code
_entity_poly.pdbx_strand_id
1 'polypeptide(L)' 'MYVKLVETLCGEHPNKLIKADDNKKLGERSGLCKTDQEGKSQEVAGCSCGVVKDSSKEAQARDIIGEHFKSKK' A
#
# COMPACT_ATOMS: atom_id res chain seq x y z
N MET A 1 3.46 -18.07 -1.49
CA MET A 1 2.11 -18.59 -1.80
C MET A 1 1.06 -17.48 -1.73
N TYR A 2 1.05 -16.65 -0.68
CA TYR A 2 0.15 -15.51 -0.53
C TYR A 2 0.23 -14.47 -1.67
N VAL A 3 1.45 -14.05 -2.04
CA VAL A 3 1.65 -13.02 -3.08
C VAL A 3 1.06 -13.43 -4.43
N LYS A 4 1.28 -14.68 -4.86
CA LYS A 4 0.73 -15.21 -6.12
C LYS A 4 -0.80 -15.23 -6.14
N LEU A 5 -1.44 -15.55 -5.01
CA LEU A 5 -2.91 -15.53 -4.91
C LEU A 5 -3.44 -14.10 -5.08
N VAL A 6 -2.80 -13.14 -4.42
CA VAL A 6 -3.17 -11.72 -4.50
C VAL A 6 -2.94 -11.18 -5.91
N GLU A 7 -1.83 -11.55 -6.56
CA GLU A 7 -1.54 -11.19 -7.95
C GLU A 7 -2.60 -11.73 -8.92
N THR A 8 -2.99 -13.00 -8.80
CA THR A 8 -4.02 -13.59 -9.66
C THR A 8 -5.38 -12.93 -9.43
N LEU A 9 -5.78 -12.75 -8.16
CA LEU A 9 -7.06 -12.13 -7.81
C LEU A 9 -7.16 -10.67 -8.30
N CYS A 10 -6.06 -9.92 -8.21
CA CYS A 10 -5.97 -8.56 -8.75
C CYS A 10 -5.91 -8.52 -10.30
N GLY A 11 -5.58 -9.63 -10.96
CA GLY A 11 -5.64 -9.75 -12.42
C GLY A 11 -7.04 -10.03 -12.95
N GLU A 12 -7.86 -10.78 -12.19
CA GLU A 12 -9.23 -11.15 -12.58
C GLU A 12 -10.25 -10.03 -12.29
N HIS A 13 -10.03 -9.25 -11.23
CA HIS A 13 -10.86 -8.08 -10.89
C HIS A 13 -10.20 -6.78 -11.37
N PRO A 14 -10.94 -5.67 -11.60
CA PRO A 14 -10.36 -4.37 -11.95
C PRO A 14 -9.60 -3.68 -10.79
N ASN A 15 -9.03 -4.47 -9.89
CA ASN A 15 -8.28 -4.01 -8.72
C ASN A 15 -6.81 -3.83 -9.10
N LYS A 16 -6.38 -2.59 -9.24
CA LYS A 16 -5.01 -2.26 -9.63
C LYS A 16 -4.03 -2.53 -8.47
N LEU A 17 -2.99 -3.32 -8.72
CA LEU A 17 -1.99 -3.73 -7.72
C LEU A 17 -0.70 -2.91 -7.84
N ILE A 18 -0.16 -2.43 -6.72
CA ILE A 18 1.19 -1.84 -6.63
C ILE A 18 2.05 -2.76 -5.78
N LYS A 19 3.22 -3.15 -6.32
CA LYS A 19 4.22 -3.90 -5.58
C LYS A 19 5.17 -2.93 -4.87
N ALA A 20 5.45 -3.18 -3.61
CA ALA A 20 6.47 -2.49 -2.83
C ALA A 20 7.61 -3.46 -2.51
N ASP A 21 8.86 -2.99 -2.55
CA ASP A 21 10.04 -3.83 -2.31
C ASP A 21 10.24 -4.21 -0.83
N ASP A 22 9.81 -3.37 0.11
CA ASP A 22 10.09 -3.55 1.54
C ASP A 22 8.81 -3.50 2.39
N ASN A 23 8.58 -4.59 3.13
CA ASN A 23 7.41 -4.79 3.97
C ASN A 23 7.40 -3.92 5.22
N LYS A 24 8.57 -3.59 5.79
CA LYS A 24 8.68 -2.72 6.96
C LYS A 24 8.41 -1.28 6.58
N LYS A 25 8.99 -0.80 5.47
CA LYS A 25 8.69 0.55 4.96
C LYS A 25 7.21 0.70 4.60
N LEU A 26 6.59 -0.34 4.04
CA LEU A 26 5.16 -0.33 3.76
C LEU A 26 4.33 -0.28 5.05
N GLY A 27 4.72 -1.06 6.07
CA GLY A 27 4.09 -1.06 7.39
C GLY A 27 4.15 0.31 8.06
N GLU A 28 5.33 0.93 8.10
CA GLU A 28 5.53 2.28 8.65
C GLU A 28 4.67 3.31 7.91
N ARG A 29 4.66 3.31 6.57
CA ARG A 29 3.82 4.21 5.75
C ARG A 29 2.32 3.96 5.92
N SER A 30 1.95 2.74 6.30
CA SER A 30 0.56 2.37 6.61
C SER A 30 0.17 2.71 8.05
N GLY A 31 1.10 3.26 8.86
CA GLY A 31 0.87 3.57 10.27
C GLY A 31 0.93 2.36 11.20
N LEU A 32 1.46 1.22 10.74
CA LEU A 32 1.69 0.02 11.55
C LEU A 32 2.99 0.13 12.35
N CYS A 33 3.21 1.28 12.97
CA CYS A 33 4.36 1.55 13.83
C CYS A 33 3.91 2.21 15.13
N LYS A 34 4.65 1.97 16.20
CA LYS A 34 4.55 2.78 17.40
C LYS A 34 5.45 4.00 17.22
N THR A 35 5.02 5.14 17.74
CA THR A 35 5.79 6.38 17.64
C THR A 35 6.26 6.77 19.04
N ASP A 36 7.57 6.99 19.19
CA ASP A 36 8.14 7.51 20.44
C ASP A 36 7.86 9.00 20.61
N GLN A 37 8.14 9.52 21.81
CA GLN A 37 8.04 10.95 22.13
C GLN A 37 8.89 11.86 21.22
N GLU A 38 9.96 11.33 20.60
CA GLU A 38 10.79 12.06 19.63
C GLU A 38 10.27 11.99 18.18
N GLY A 39 9.15 11.31 17.94
CA GLY A 39 8.55 11.19 16.60
C GLY A 39 9.23 10.17 15.68
N LYS A 40 10.17 9.37 16.20
CA LYS A 40 10.74 8.24 15.47
C LYS A 40 9.82 7.03 15.56
N SER A 41 9.79 6.24 14.49
CA SER A 41 9.07 4.97 14.41
C SER A 41 9.84 3.87 15.14
N GLN A 42 9.21 3.31 16.17
CA GLN A 42 9.65 2.08 16.83
C GLN A 42 8.62 0.95 16.61
N GLU A 43 9.10 -0.28 16.72
CA GLU A 43 8.28 -1.49 16.58
C GLU A 43 7.41 -1.52 15.31
N VAL A 44 8.04 -1.33 14.15
CA VAL A 44 7.34 -1.39 12.86
C VAL A 44 6.92 -2.82 12.55
N ALA A 45 5.61 -3.05 12.48
CA ALA A 45 5.04 -4.29 11.99
C ALA A 45 5.05 -4.28 10.45
N GLY A 46 5.59 -5.35 9.85
CA GLY A 46 5.63 -5.47 8.39
C GLY A 46 4.22 -5.61 7.82
N CYS A 47 3.89 -4.80 6.81
CA CYS A 47 2.64 -4.97 6.06
C CYS A 47 2.89 -5.92 4.89
N SER A 48 2.10 -7.00 4.81
CA SER A 48 2.16 -7.95 3.68
C SER A 48 1.25 -7.54 2.53
N CYS A 49 0.09 -6.95 2.83
CA CYS A 49 -0.84 -6.38 1.87
C CYS A 49 -1.78 -5.39 2.58
N GLY A 50 -2.23 -4.37 1.87
CA GLY A 50 -3.26 -3.45 2.34
C GLY A 50 -4.18 -3.09 1.19
N VAL A 51 -5.46 -2.88 1.50
CA VAL A 51 -6.47 -2.43 0.53
C VAL A 51 -7.10 -1.17 1.07
N VAL A 52 -7.11 -0.12 0.25
CA VAL A 52 -7.78 1.14 0.57
C VAL A 52 -9.23 1.01 0.12
N LYS A 53 -10.17 0.94 1.06
CA LYS A 53 -11.60 0.74 0.78
C LYS A 53 -12.34 2.07 0.58
N ASP A 54 -12.10 3.01 1.47
CA ASP A 54 -12.72 4.33 1.46
C ASP A 54 -11.64 5.39 1.62
N SER A 55 -11.43 6.20 0.59
CA SER A 55 -10.64 7.43 0.70
C SER A 55 -11.62 8.60 0.68
N SER A 56 -11.87 9.17 1.85
CA SER A 56 -12.82 10.28 2.03
C SER A 56 -12.26 11.62 1.55
N LYS A 57 -10.96 11.67 1.21
CA LYS A 57 -10.30 12.85 0.67
C LYS A 57 -9.83 12.55 -0.76
N GLU A 58 -10.50 13.20 -1.72
CA GLU A 58 -10.04 13.39 -3.09
C GLU A 58 -8.76 14.23 -3.08
N ALA A 59 -7.65 13.62 -2.66
CA ALA A 59 -6.36 14.27 -2.60
C ALA A 59 -5.51 13.78 -3.78
N GLN A 60 -4.64 14.65 -4.29
CA GLN A 60 -3.65 14.46 -5.36
C GLN A 60 -3.05 13.05 -5.47
N ALA A 61 -2.90 12.35 -4.34
CA ALA A 61 -2.52 10.95 -4.28
C ALA A 61 -3.34 10.04 -5.22
N ARG A 62 -4.66 10.22 -5.31
CA ARG A 62 -5.51 9.42 -6.22
C ARG A 62 -5.19 9.65 -7.69
N ASP A 63 -4.91 10.89 -8.06
CA ASP A 63 -4.59 11.26 -9.44
C ASP A 63 -3.22 10.69 -9.84
N ILE A 64 -2.20 10.90 -8.99
CA ILE A 64 -0.85 10.34 -9.17
C ILE A 64 -0.88 8.81 -9.29
N ILE A 65 -1.65 8.15 -8.42
CA ILE A 65 -1.83 6.70 -8.45
C ILE A 65 -2.55 6.28 -9.74
N GLY A 66 -3.60 7.00 -10.13
CA GLY A 66 -4.34 6.79 -11.37
C GLY A 66 -3.44 6.88 -12.62
N GLU A 67 -2.61 7.92 -12.70
CA GLU A 67 -1.62 8.12 -13.78
C GLU A 67 -0.55 7.02 -13.79
N HIS A 68 -0.06 6.61 -12.62
CA HIS A 68 0.91 5.53 -12.51
C HIS A 68 0.35 4.20 -13.06
N PHE A 69 -0.94 3.95 -12.83
CA PHE A 69 -1.62 2.79 -13.39
C PHE A 69 -2.02 2.92 -14.85
N LYS A 70 -2.18 4.15 -15.40
CA LYS A 70 -2.37 4.37 -16.84
C LYS A 70 -1.05 4.20 -17.60
N SER A 71 0.07 4.60 -16.99
CA SER A 71 1.41 4.52 -17.58
C SER A 71 1.98 3.10 -17.58
N LYS A 72 1.57 2.24 -16.64
CA LYS A 72 1.96 0.82 -16.56
C LYS A 72 1.03 -0.12 -17.34
N LYS A 73 0.38 0.36 -18.41
CA LYS A 73 -0.47 -0.48 -19.27
C LYS A 73 0.36 -1.41 -20.14
#